data_AF-A0A8E0VPX1-F1
#
_entry.id   AF-A0A8E0VPX1-F1
#
_cell.length_a   1.000
_cell.length_b   1.000
_cell.length_c   1.000
_cell.angle_alpha   90.00
_cell.angle_beta   90.00
_cell.angle_gamma   90.00
#
_symmetry.space_group_name_H-M   'P 1'
#
loop_
_entity.id
_entity.type
_entity.pdbx_description
1 polymer ?
#
loop_
_entity_poly.entity_id
_entity_poly.type
_entity_poly.pdbx_seq_one_letter_code
_entity_poly.pdbx_strand_id
1 'polypeptide(L)'
;MLNFCRPNTVSRTIECLAQRIRAISLLGRIPQSIIYEHKHVADKTPMHHNNPVVENLLKEQLCDYPPYQARKIRPGFQDAIMVRDYKRRQVSAHFSDLRMRLNAIRKNTILPGEIRDLASVQIASLPRDSHWTRIHSRCVVTSRRRGCKTRWRVSRIIWRRFADYNHMSGVLWACWSSDCRSNRRHMRWPPPAGIPVKNYIEKYHANKAN
;
A
#
# COMPACT_ATOMS: atom_id res chain seq x y z
N MET A 1 35.18 -63.35 -29.66
CA MET A 1 33.94 -64.16 -29.71
C MET A 1 33.17 -63.97 -28.43
N LEU A 2 31.86 -63.82 -28.57
CA LEU A 2 30.85 -63.57 -27.54
C LEU A 2 30.97 -64.51 -26.32
N ASN A 3 30.71 -64.02 -25.10
CA ASN A 3 29.37 -64.13 -24.48
C ASN A 3 29.31 -63.59 -23.05
N PHE A 4 28.14 -63.00 -22.76
CA PHE A 4 27.64 -62.51 -21.48
C PHE A 4 27.47 -63.63 -20.44
N CYS A 5 27.53 -63.27 -19.14
CA CYS A 5 26.45 -63.50 -18.17
C CYS A 5 26.72 -62.77 -16.83
N ARG A 6 25.78 -61.89 -16.43
CA ARG A 6 25.50 -61.43 -15.05
C ARG A 6 24.42 -62.37 -14.44
N PRO A 7 23.94 -62.24 -13.18
CA PRO A 7 24.43 -61.55 -11.97
C PRO A 7 24.29 -62.41 -10.67
N ASN A 8 24.68 -61.90 -9.49
CA ASN A 8 23.82 -61.71 -8.30
C ASN A 8 24.58 -61.68 -6.95
N THR A 9 24.02 -60.89 -6.03
CA THR A 9 24.28 -60.81 -4.57
C THR A 9 25.57 -60.11 -4.10
N VAL A 10 25.55 -58.78 -4.16
CA VAL A 10 26.25 -57.93 -3.18
C VAL A 10 25.21 -57.46 -2.18
N SER A 11 25.27 -57.89 -0.91
CA SER A 11 24.66 -57.20 0.26
C SER A 11 24.47 -58.12 1.49
N ARG A 12 25.54 -58.67 2.07
CA ARG A 12 25.43 -59.29 3.41
C ARG A 12 26.43 -58.80 4.45
N THR A 13 27.46 -58.06 4.03
CA THR A 13 28.50 -57.56 4.94
C THR A 13 28.27 -56.13 5.43
N ILE A 14 27.37 -55.36 4.81
CA ILE A 14 27.08 -53.97 5.19
C ILE A 14 26.00 -53.87 6.28
N GLU A 15 25.15 -54.90 6.44
CA GLU A 15 24.03 -54.87 7.41
C GLU A 15 24.46 -55.04 8.88
N CYS A 16 25.67 -55.56 9.15
CA CYS A 16 26.11 -55.91 10.51
C CYS A 16 26.62 -54.70 11.33
N LEU A 17 27.10 -53.63 10.67
CA LEU A 17 27.62 -52.43 11.37
C LEU A 17 26.52 -51.41 11.74
N ALA A 18 25.32 -51.52 11.19
CA ALA A 18 24.23 -50.59 11.45
C ALA A 18 23.42 -50.90 12.74
N GLN A 19 23.60 -52.07 13.35
CA GLN A 19 22.81 -52.49 14.51
C GLN A 19 23.37 -52.04 15.87
N ARG A 20 24.61 -51.51 15.93
CA ARG A 20 25.28 -51.18 17.20
C ARG A 20 25.22 -49.71 17.64
N ILE A 21 24.58 -48.82 16.86
CA ILE A 21 24.49 -47.38 17.20
C ILE A 21 23.06 -46.96 17.65
N ARG A 22 22.06 -47.85 17.58
CA ARG A 22 20.67 -47.53 17.96
C ARG A 22 20.27 -47.96 19.37
N ALA A 23 21.14 -47.80 20.35
CA ALA A 23 20.84 -48.09 21.76
C ALA A 23 21.27 -46.98 22.73
N ILE A 24 21.28 -45.72 22.27
CA ILE A 24 21.19 -44.57 23.18
C ILE A 24 19.71 -44.17 23.20
N SER A 25 19.10 -44.41 24.34
CA SER A 25 17.69 -44.19 24.67
C SER A 25 17.21 -42.80 24.25
N LEU A 26 16.36 -42.77 23.22
CA LEU A 26 15.34 -41.74 23.13
C LEU A 26 14.53 -41.80 24.43
N LEU A 27 14.50 -40.69 25.17
CA LEU A 27 13.61 -40.53 26.32
C LEU A 27 12.22 -41.04 25.94
N GLY A 28 11.65 -41.90 26.79
CA GLY A 28 10.36 -42.53 26.56
C GLY A 28 9.31 -41.48 26.16
N ARG A 29 8.57 -41.77 25.09
CA ARG A 29 7.46 -40.92 24.65
C ARG A 29 6.51 -40.78 25.85
N ILE A 30 6.33 -39.55 26.33
CA ILE A 30 5.44 -39.23 27.45
C ILE A 30 4.06 -39.84 27.11
N PRO A 31 3.48 -40.69 27.97
CA PRO A 31 2.18 -41.29 27.69
C PRO A 31 1.14 -40.18 27.53
N GLN A 32 0.29 -40.29 26.50
CA GLN A 32 -0.73 -39.29 26.17
C GLN A 32 -1.70 -38.99 27.33
N SER A 33 -1.78 -39.87 28.33
CA SER A 33 -2.55 -39.66 29.56
C SER A 33 -2.04 -38.52 30.44
N ILE A 34 -0.77 -38.11 30.32
CA ILE A 34 -0.19 -36.98 31.08
C ILE A 34 -0.45 -35.62 30.39
N ILE A 35 -0.83 -35.62 29.10
CA ILE A 35 -1.16 -34.38 28.39
C ILE A 35 -2.57 -33.97 28.83
N TYR A 36 -2.65 -33.18 29.88
CA TYR A 36 -3.89 -32.49 30.24
C TYR A 36 -4.29 -31.59 29.06
N GLU A 37 -5.48 -31.82 28.50
CA GLU A 37 -6.01 -30.98 27.43
C GLU A 37 -6.24 -29.56 27.97
N HIS A 38 -5.29 -28.67 27.70
CA HIS A 38 -5.46 -27.27 27.98
C HIS A 38 -6.49 -26.70 27.01
N LYS A 39 -7.77 -26.69 27.40
CA LYS A 39 -8.81 -25.98 26.66
C LYS A 39 -8.51 -24.49 26.77
N HIS A 40 -7.95 -23.93 25.70
CA HIS A 40 -7.65 -22.52 25.62
C HIS A 40 -8.96 -21.72 25.48
N VAL A 41 -9.48 -21.23 26.61
CA VAL A 41 -10.55 -20.23 26.61
C VAL A 41 -9.89 -18.87 26.48
N ALA A 42 -10.12 -18.16 25.38
CA ALA A 42 -9.54 -16.84 25.17
C ALA A 42 -10.09 -15.83 26.20
N ASP A 43 -9.22 -15.00 26.76
CA ASP A 43 -9.64 -13.92 27.67
C ASP A 43 -10.61 -12.96 26.96
N LYS A 44 -11.68 -12.56 27.66
CA LYS A 44 -12.59 -11.54 27.15
C LYS A 44 -11.90 -10.17 27.18
N THR A 45 -11.69 -9.59 26.00
CA THR A 45 -11.16 -8.23 25.83
C THR A 45 -12.07 -7.21 26.53
N PRO A 46 -11.54 -6.25 27.32
CA PRO A 46 -12.35 -5.21 27.95
C PRO A 46 -12.99 -4.31 26.88
N MET A 47 -14.20 -3.84 27.16
CA MET A 47 -14.97 -3.01 26.23
C MET A 47 -14.37 -1.61 26.11
N HIS A 48 -13.60 -1.37 25.05
CA HIS A 48 -13.36 -0.02 24.56
C HIS A 48 -13.79 0.09 23.09
N HIS A 49 -14.86 0.89 22.90
CA HIS A 49 -15.39 1.48 21.66
C HIS A 49 -16.45 0.72 20.84
N ASN A 50 -17.28 -0.13 21.45
CA ASN A 50 -18.51 -0.58 20.80
C ASN A 50 -19.73 0.01 21.50
N ASN A 51 -20.10 1.24 21.14
CA ASN A 51 -21.49 1.66 21.33
C ASN A 51 -22.30 0.99 20.21
N PRO A 52 -23.15 -0.01 20.51
CA PRO A 52 -23.88 -0.77 19.50
C PRO A 52 -24.83 0.13 18.69
N VAL A 53 -25.27 1.25 19.28
CA VAL A 53 -26.08 2.26 18.59
C VAL A 53 -25.27 2.95 17.50
N VAL A 54 -24.01 3.28 17.77
CA VAL A 54 -23.11 3.94 16.80
C VAL A 54 -22.69 2.96 15.70
N GLU A 55 -22.43 1.70 16.04
CA GLU A 55 -22.11 0.67 15.04
C GLU A 55 -23.29 0.35 14.11
N ASN A 56 -24.51 0.31 14.63
CA ASN A 56 -25.72 0.12 13.81
C ASN A 56 -25.99 1.34 12.93
N LEU A 57 -25.82 2.56 13.44
CA LEU A 57 -25.90 3.77 12.62
C LEU A 57 -24.87 3.78 11.48
N LEU A 58 -23.64 3.34 11.74
CA LEU A 58 -22.59 3.25 10.73
C LEU A 58 -22.84 2.13 9.70
N LYS A 59 -23.42 0.99 10.13
CA LYS A 59 -23.78 -0.12 9.24
C LYS A 59 -24.98 0.16 8.36
N GLU A 60 -26.02 0.78 8.91
CA GLU A 60 -27.31 0.94 8.23
C GLU A 60 -27.40 2.26 7.44
N GLN A 61 -26.78 3.35 7.93
CA GLN A 61 -26.87 4.65 7.26
C GLN A 61 -25.66 5.00 6.38
N LEU A 62 -24.49 4.38 6.57
CA LEU A 62 -23.23 4.78 5.92
C LEU A 62 -22.47 3.60 5.28
N CYS A 63 -22.97 3.18 4.12
CA CYS A 63 -22.26 2.57 2.98
C CYS A 63 -21.69 1.13 3.11
N ASP A 64 -22.13 0.29 2.17
CA ASP A 64 -21.73 -1.08 1.83
C ASP A 64 -20.23 -1.27 1.51
N TYR A 65 -19.33 -1.11 2.48
CA TYR A 65 -17.91 -1.47 2.32
C TYR A 65 -17.48 -2.49 3.40
N PRO A 66 -16.82 -3.59 3.04
CA PRO A 66 -16.45 -4.62 4.01
C PRO A 66 -15.53 -4.06 5.10
N PRO A 67 -15.70 -4.47 6.37
CA PRO A 67 -14.92 -3.95 7.48
C PRO A 67 -13.43 -4.26 7.28
N TYR A 68 -12.62 -3.21 7.30
CA TYR A 68 -11.17 -3.28 7.20
C TYR A 68 -10.60 -4.08 8.39
N GLN A 69 -10.07 -5.28 8.15
CA GLN A 69 -9.29 -6.00 9.16
C GLN A 69 -8.01 -5.21 9.47
N ALA A 70 -7.89 -4.73 10.71
CA ALA A 70 -6.78 -3.91 11.16
C ALA A 70 -5.45 -4.69 11.13
N ARG A 71 -4.63 -4.46 10.09
CA ARG A 71 -3.18 -4.68 10.25
C ARG A 71 -2.69 -3.68 11.29
N LYS A 72 -1.88 -4.09 12.27
CA LYS A 72 -1.19 -3.18 13.22
C LYS A 72 -0.22 -2.28 12.43
N ILE A 73 -0.75 -1.25 11.80
CA ILE A 73 -0.03 -0.16 11.16
C ILE A 73 -0.01 0.98 12.18
N ARG A 74 1.07 1.77 12.23
CA ARG A 74 1.12 2.97 13.10
C ARG A 74 -0.13 3.83 12.83
N PRO A 75 -0.81 4.34 13.86
CA PRO A 75 -1.97 5.21 13.66
C PRO A 75 -1.58 6.37 12.73
N GLY A 76 -2.40 6.62 11.72
CA GLY A 76 -2.15 7.64 10.69
C GLY A 76 -1.52 7.15 9.38
N PHE A 77 -1.12 5.87 9.27
CA PHE A 77 -0.69 5.31 7.99
C PHE A 77 -1.67 4.27 7.44
N GLN A 78 -2.01 4.37 6.15
CA GLN A 78 -2.92 3.43 5.48
C GLN A 78 -2.29 2.05 5.20
N ASP A 79 -1.01 2.00 4.81
CA ASP A 79 -0.30 0.78 4.44
C ASP A 79 1.12 0.73 5.02
N ALA A 80 1.64 -0.48 5.25
CA ALA A 80 3.05 -0.72 5.57
C ALA A 80 4.03 -0.18 4.52
N ILE A 81 3.60 -0.08 3.26
CA ILE A 81 4.38 0.51 2.18
C ILE A 81 4.52 2.03 2.38
N MET A 82 3.47 2.69 2.88
CA MET A 82 3.52 4.12 3.20
C MET A 82 4.46 4.40 4.37
N VAL A 83 4.46 3.52 5.39
CA VAL A 83 5.42 3.58 6.50
C VAL A 83 6.87 3.48 5.99
N ARG A 84 7.13 2.59 5.03
CA ARG A 84 8.47 2.48 4.40
C ARG A 84 8.86 3.75 3.63
N ASP A 85 7.94 4.33 2.87
CA ASP A 85 8.20 5.58 2.15
C ASP A 85 8.45 6.75 3.10
N TYR A 86 7.69 6.83 4.20
CA TYR A 86 7.89 7.82 5.26
C TYR A 86 9.29 7.73 5.88
N LYS A 87 9.72 6.52 6.27
CA LYS A 87 11.08 6.30 6.81
C LYS A 87 12.17 6.73 5.82
N ARG A 88 11.99 6.44 4.52
CA ARG A 88 12.94 6.88 3.48
C ARG A 88 13.02 8.39 3.36
N ARG A 89 11.89 9.09 3.45
CA ARG A 89 11.87 10.56 3.43
C ARG A 89 12.64 11.15 4.61
N GLN A 90 12.47 10.58 5.80
CA GLN A 90 13.21 11.00 7.00
C GLN A 90 14.72 10.79 6.84
N VAL A 91 15.14 9.60 6.41
CA VAL A 91 16.57 9.30 6.16
C VAL A 91 17.13 10.19 5.05
N SER A 92 16.39 10.39 3.96
CA SER A 92 16.84 11.23 2.85
C SER A 92 16.95 12.71 3.24
N ALA A 93 16.05 13.22 4.08
CA ALA A 93 16.14 14.58 4.62
C ALA A 93 17.35 14.75 5.55
N HIS A 94 17.65 13.76 6.39
CA HIS A 94 18.83 13.80 7.27
C HIS A 94 20.15 13.84 6.48
N PHE A 95 20.25 13.08 5.38
CA PHE A 95 21.49 12.95 4.59
C PHE A 95 21.52 13.84 3.34
N SER A 96 20.55 14.74 3.12
CA SER A 96 20.46 15.56 1.91
C SER A 96 21.72 16.39 1.69
N ASP A 97 22.15 17.07 2.74
CA ASP A 97 23.22 18.08 2.67
C ASP A 97 24.58 17.41 2.47
N LEU A 98 24.82 16.31 3.20
CA LEU A 98 26.03 15.51 3.04
C LEU A 98 26.12 14.95 1.62
N ARG A 99 25.04 14.38 1.08
CA ARG A 99 25.02 13.87 -0.30
C ARG A 99 25.20 14.96 -1.33
N MET A 100 24.69 16.17 -1.09
CA MET A 100 24.88 17.31 -1.97
C MET A 100 26.37 17.69 -2.03
N ARG A 101 27.02 17.84 -0.87
CA ARG A 101 28.45 18.17 -0.75
C ARG A 101 29.33 17.12 -1.42
N LEU A 102 29.10 15.83 -1.13
CA LEU A 102 29.88 14.74 -1.72
C LEU A 102 29.67 14.63 -3.23
N ASN A 103 28.45 14.86 -3.72
CA ASN A 103 28.20 14.86 -5.16
C ASN A 103 28.87 16.04 -5.88
N ALA A 104 28.99 17.20 -5.22
CA ALA A 104 29.75 18.32 -5.76
C ALA A 104 31.22 17.91 -5.94
N ILE A 105 31.85 17.38 -4.88
CA ILE A 105 33.25 16.90 -4.91
C ILE A 105 33.45 15.86 -6.02
N ARG A 106 32.59 14.83 -6.07
CA ARG A 106 32.68 13.74 -7.04
C ARG A 106 32.57 14.22 -8.50
N LYS A 107 31.74 15.24 -8.77
CA LYS A 107 31.49 15.74 -10.14
C LYS A 107 32.43 16.87 -10.56
N ASN A 108 33.35 17.30 -9.70
CA ASN A 108 34.30 18.35 -10.03
C ASN A 108 35.36 17.86 -11.02
N THR A 109 35.75 18.74 -11.95
CA THR A 109 36.84 18.52 -12.92
C THR A 109 38.20 19.03 -12.42
N ILE A 110 38.19 19.99 -11.50
CA ILE A 110 39.39 20.69 -10.99
C ILE A 110 40.13 19.85 -9.93
N LEU A 111 39.40 19.05 -9.17
CA LEU A 111 39.97 18.27 -8.07
C LEU A 111 40.76 17.06 -8.59
N PRO A 112 41.81 16.64 -7.87
CA PRO A 112 42.56 15.42 -8.21
C PRO A 112 41.65 14.18 -8.15
N GLY A 113 42.00 13.17 -8.94
CA GLY A 113 41.27 11.90 -9.04
C GLY A 113 41.01 11.25 -7.69
N GLU A 114 42.05 11.17 -6.85
CA GLU A 114 42.02 10.52 -5.55
C GLU A 114 40.91 11.06 -4.62
N ILE A 115 40.73 12.38 -4.56
CA ILE A 115 39.68 13.00 -3.74
C ILE A 115 38.28 12.66 -4.28
N ARG A 116 38.14 12.55 -5.60
CA ARG A 116 36.86 12.17 -6.23
C ARG A 116 36.53 10.70 -6.00
N ASP A 117 37.56 9.85 -5.98
CA ASP A 117 37.43 8.43 -5.67
C ASP A 117 37.04 8.23 -4.20
N LEU A 118 37.68 8.95 -3.28
CA LEU A 118 37.31 8.96 -1.86
C LEU A 118 35.86 9.43 -1.65
N ALA A 119 35.43 10.50 -2.32
CA ALA A 119 34.04 10.96 -2.27
C ALA A 119 33.06 9.91 -2.82
N SER A 120 33.45 9.16 -3.85
CA SER A 120 32.64 8.08 -4.41
C SER A 120 32.47 6.92 -3.42
N VAL A 121 33.55 6.54 -2.73
CA VAL A 121 33.53 5.53 -1.64
C VAL A 121 32.65 6.01 -0.48
N GLN A 122 32.76 7.27 -0.07
CA GLN A 122 31.92 7.85 0.98
C GLN A 122 30.44 7.91 0.59
N ILE A 123 30.11 8.21 -0.67
CA ILE A 123 28.72 8.15 -1.15
C ILE A 123 28.16 6.73 -1.11
N ALA A 124 28.99 5.73 -1.41
CA ALA A 124 28.63 4.32 -1.42
C ALA A 124 28.45 3.75 0.00
N SER A 125 29.16 4.27 0.99
CA SER A 125 29.02 3.85 2.40
C SER A 125 27.73 4.36 3.06
N LEU A 126 27.12 5.42 2.53
CA LEU A 126 25.86 5.96 3.05
C LEU A 126 24.70 4.97 2.93
N PRO A 127 23.71 5.04 3.85
CA PRO A 127 22.56 4.13 3.82
C PRO A 127 21.80 4.27 2.50
N ARG A 128 21.45 3.15 1.87
CA ARG A 128 20.80 3.11 0.56
C ARG A 128 19.53 3.97 0.48
N ASP A 129 18.76 4.01 1.56
CA ASP A 129 17.50 4.75 1.64
C ASP A 129 17.68 6.27 1.76
N SER A 130 18.92 6.77 1.90
CA SER A 130 19.25 8.21 1.79
C SER A 130 19.06 8.78 0.38
N HIS A 131 19.06 7.93 -0.64
CA HIS A 131 19.02 8.37 -2.03
C HIS A 131 17.61 8.86 -2.43
N TRP A 132 17.52 10.11 -2.88
CA TRP A 132 16.26 10.78 -3.21
C TRP A 132 15.41 10.07 -4.29
N THR A 133 16.03 9.40 -5.27
CA THR A 133 15.29 8.66 -6.33
C THR A 133 14.43 7.50 -5.80
N ARG A 134 14.65 7.04 -4.57
CA ARG A 134 13.87 5.95 -3.96
C ARG A 134 12.55 6.42 -3.36
N ILE A 135 12.38 7.73 -3.21
CA ILE A 135 11.14 8.33 -2.71
C ILE A 135 10.09 8.29 -3.82
N HIS A 136 8.88 7.87 -3.49
CA HIS A 136 7.76 7.89 -4.43
C HIS A 136 6.65 8.82 -3.96
N SER A 137 6.05 9.56 -4.90
CA SER A 137 4.84 10.34 -4.62
C SER A 137 3.65 9.38 -4.44
N ARG A 138 3.19 9.27 -3.19
CA ARG A 138 2.01 8.45 -2.84
C ARG A 138 0.83 9.33 -2.51
N CYS A 139 -0.36 8.76 -2.65
CA CYS A 139 -1.57 9.36 -2.12
C CYS A 139 -1.47 9.39 -0.58
N VAL A 140 -1.71 10.55 0.02
CA VAL A 140 -1.70 10.70 1.48
C VAL A 140 -2.83 9.88 2.14
N VAL A 141 -3.99 9.79 1.48
CA VAL A 141 -5.17 9.09 2.01
C VAL A 141 -5.08 7.58 1.78
N THR A 142 -4.84 7.16 0.54
CA THR A 142 -4.99 5.74 0.13
C THR A 142 -3.67 5.03 -0.18
N SER A 143 -2.51 5.63 0.11
CA SER A 143 -1.16 5.09 -0.18
C SER A 143 -0.86 4.65 -1.63
N ARG A 144 -1.79 4.93 -2.56
CA ARG A 144 -1.70 4.57 -3.98
C ARG A 144 -0.43 5.14 -4.60
N ARG A 145 0.30 4.29 -5.34
CA ARG A 145 1.59 4.62 -5.95
C ARG A 145 1.48 5.46 -7.23
N ARG A 146 0.43 5.22 -8.04
CA ARG A 146 0.32 5.79 -9.41
C ARG A 146 -0.90 6.70 -9.54
N GLY A 147 -0.79 7.67 -10.46
CA GLY A 147 -1.86 8.62 -10.75
C GLY A 147 -2.15 9.53 -9.58
N CYS A 148 -1.12 9.95 -8.84
CA CYS A 148 -1.22 10.98 -7.80
C CYS A 148 -0.97 12.35 -8.43
N LYS A 149 -1.81 13.33 -8.10
CA LYS A 149 -1.62 14.70 -8.54
C LYS A 149 -0.66 15.39 -7.57
N THR A 150 0.50 15.83 -8.06
CA THR A 150 1.60 16.35 -7.22
C THR A 150 1.19 17.56 -6.37
N ARG A 151 0.39 18.48 -6.93
CA ARG A 151 -0.08 19.69 -6.23
C ARG A 151 -0.85 19.38 -4.94
N TRP A 152 -1.77 18.42 -4.99
CA TRP A 152 -2.62 18.06 -3.84
C TRP A 152 -2.18 16.79 -3.11
N ARG A 153 -1.18 16.06 -3.63
CA ARG A 153 -0.67 14.78 -3.08
C ARG A 153 -1.74 13.70 -2.87
N VAL A 154 -2.82 13.74 -3.65
CA VAL A 154 -3.90 12.75 -3.64
C VAL A 154 -3.96 11.97 -4.94
N SER A 155 -4.45 10.73 -4.87
CA SER A 155 -4.71 9.90 -6.05
C SER A 155 -5.83 10.49 -6.90
N ARG A 156 -5.85 10.19 -8.20
CA ARG A 156 -6.91 10.62 -9.13
C ARG A 156 -8.33 10.24 -8.68
N ILE A 157 -8.49 9.13 -7.93
CA ILE A 157 -9.80 8.65 -7.47
C ILE A 157 -10.32 9.56 -6.36
N ILE A 158 -9.47 9.80 -5.36
CA ILE A 158 -9.76 10.70 -4.25
C ILE A 158 -9.90 12.15 -4.74
N TRP A 159 -9.02 12.56 -5.66
CA TRP A 159 -9.08 13.90 -6.25
C TRP A 159 -10.41 14.12 -6.99
N ARG A 160 -10.87 13.16 -7.79
CA ARG A 160 -12.20 13.24 -8.45
C ARG A 160 -13.31 13.31 -7.43
N ARG A 161 -13.30 12.44 -6.41
CA ARG A 161 -14.30 12.48 -5.32
C ARG A 161 -14.36 13.86 -4.67
N PHE A 162 -13.22 14.46 -4.32
CA PHE A 162 -13.21 15.80 -3.74
C PHE A 162 -13.65 16.91 -4.71
N ALA A 163 -13.38 16.76 -6.01
CA ALA A 163 -13.81 17.71 -7.02
C ALA A 163 -15.32 17.65 -7.25
N ASP A 164 -15.86 16.44 -7.42
CA ASP A 164 -17.27 16.22 -7.76
C ASP A 164 -18.21 16.64 -6.61
N TYR A 165 -17.77 16.49 -5.35
CA TYR A 165 -18.51 16.95 -4.16
C TYR A 165 -18.12 18.37 -3.70
N ASN A 166 -17.42 19.16 -4.53
CA ASN A 166 -17.03 20.54 -4.24
C ASN A 166 -16.26 20.75 -2.92
N HIS A 167 -15.48 19.76 -2.48
CA HIS A 167 -14.59 19.89 -1.32
C HIS A 167 -13.29 20.64 -1.65
N MET A 168 -13.01 20.94 -2.92
CA MET A 168 -11.87 21.73 -3.36
C MET A 168 -12.30 23.08 -3.90
N SER A 169 -11.74 24.15 -3.34
CA SER A 169 -11.99 25.52 -3.81
C SER A 169 -11.46 25.73 -5.23
N GLY A 170 -12.30 26.27 -6.12
CA GLY A 170 -11.91 26.66 -7.48
C GLY A 170 -11.68 25.50 -8.45
N VAL A 171 -11.99 24.26 -8.06
CA VAL A 171 -11.98 23.12 -8.98
C VAL A 171 -13.38 22.96 -9.56
N LEU A 172 -13.51 23.27 -10.85
CA LEU A 172 -14.73 23.09 -11.63
C LEU A 172 -14.45 22.11 -12.78
N TRP A 173 -15.51 21.54 -13.35
CA TRP A 173 -15.37 20.82 -14.62
C TRP A 173 -14.96 21.79 -15.72
N ALA A 174 -13.98 21.38 -16.53
CA ALA A 174 -13.54 22.17 -17.67
C ALA A 174 -14.62 22.14 -18.75
N CYS A 175 -15.14 23.31 -19.12
CA CYS A 175 -16.07 23.51 -20.24
C CYS A 175 -15.39 24.39 -21.29
N TRP A 176 -15.23 23.87 -22.51
CA TRP A 176 -14.50 24.56 -23.59
C TRP A 176 -15.42 25.09 -24.70
N SER A 177 -16.72 24.79 -24.62
CA SER A 177 -17.76 25.30 -25.51
C SER A 177 -18.75 26.16 -24.72
N SER A 178 -19.13 27.31 -25.28
CA SER A 178 -20.21 28.16 -24.77
C SER A 178 -21.56 27.45 -24.74
N ASP A 179 -21.72 26.40 -25.55
CA ASP A 179 -22.81 25.44 -25.46
C ASP A 179 -22.57 24.49 -24.26
N CYS A 180 -22.70 25.01 -23.05
CA CYS A 180 -22.92 24.21 -21.84
C CYS A 180 -24.34 23.62 -21.91
N ARG A 181 -24.65 22.85 -22.95
CA ARG A 181 -25.85 22.02 -22.93
C ARG A 181 -25.63 21.05 -21.80
N SER A 182 -26.45 21.16 -20.76
CA SER A 182 -26.54 20.10 -19.76
C SER A 182 -26.58 18.76 -20.49
N ASN A 183 -26.01 17.69 -19.92
CA ASN A 183 -26.08 16.34 -20.52
C ASN A 183 -27.51 15.89 -20.87
N ARG A 184 -28.53 16.62 -20.38
CA ARG A 184 -29.87 16.65 -20.93
C ARG A 184 -29.95 17.60 -22.14
N ARG A 185 -29.73 17.03 -23.34
CA ARG A 185 -29.89 17.71 -24.65
C ARG A 185 -31.22 18.45 -24.84
N HIS A 186 -32.25 18.17 -24.04
CA HIS A 186 -33.56 18.80 -24.09
C HIS A 186 -33.66 20.15 -23.35
N MET A 187 -32.66 20.55 -22.55
CA MET A 187 -32.65 21.82 -21.81
C MET A 187 -31.48 22.70 -22.26
N ARG A 188 -31.80 23.87 -22.82
CA ARG A 188 -30.85 24.95 -23.14
C ARG A 188 -30.69 25.89 -21.94
N TRP A 189 -29.49 26.38 -21.65
CA TRP A 189 -29.29 27.45 -20.66
C TRP A 189 -28.55 28.61 -21.34
N PRO A 190 -29.00 29.87 -21.21
CA PRO A 190 -30.18 30.36 -20.48
C PRO A 190 -31.53 29.87 -21.04
N PRO A 191 -32.65 29.96 -20.26
CA PRO A 191 -33.98 29.56 -20.73
C PRO A 191 -34.35 30.31 -22.01
N PRO A 192 -35.02 29.68 -22.99
CA PRO A 192 -35.47 30.37 -24.19
C PRO A 192 -36.46 31.49 -23.82
N ALA A 193 -36.43 32.57 -24.60
CA ALA A 193 -37.30 33.73 -24.38
C ALA A 193 -38.79 33.31 -24.36
N GLY A 194 -39.56 33.86 -23.42
CA GLY A 194 -41.00 33.58 -23.27
C GLY A 194 -41.35 32.52 -22.22
N ILE A 195 -40.38 31.81 -21.63
CA ILE A 195 -40.62 30.88 -20.52
C ILE A 195 -40.14 31.51 -19.21
N PRO A 196 -40.99 31.62 -18.17
CA PRO A 196 -40.53 32.10 -16.87
C PRO A 196 -39.53 31.11 -16.26
N VAL A 197 -38.45 31.64 -15.68
CA VAL A 197 -37.33 30.87 -15.10
C VAL A 197 -37.83 29.81 -14.11
N LYS A 198 -38.85 30.14 -13.32
CA LYS A 198 -39.48 29.24 -12.34
C LYS A 198 -40.02 27.95 -12.97
N ASN A 199 -40.82 28.06 -14.03
CA ASN A 199 -41.39 26.91 -14.73
C ASN A 199 -40.30 26.07 -15.42
N TYR A 200 -39.22 26.72 -15.85
CA TYR A 200 -38.07 26.04 -16.45
C TYR A 200 -37.30 25.18 -15.43
N ILE A 201 -37.11 25.73 -14.21
CA ILE A 201 -36.49 25.03 -13.07
C ILE A 201 -37.38 23.87 -12.59
N GLU A 202 -38.69 24.07 -12.45
CA GLU A 202 -39.62 23.01 -12.07
C GLU A 202 -39.60 21.85 -13.09
N LYS A 203 -39.58 22.17 -14.38
CA LYS A 203 -39.42 21.18 -15.46
C LYS A 203 -38.08 20.46 -15.38
N TYR A 204 -36.99 21.16 -15.01
CA TYR A 204 -35.68 20.57 -14.79
C TYR A 204 -35.69 19.54 -13.64
N HIS A 205 -36.36 19.84 -12.53
CA HIS A 205 -36.47 18.89 -11.41
C HIS A 205 -37.41 17.72 -11.71
N ALA A 206 -38.42 17.92 -12.56
CA ALA A 206 -39.40 16.88 -12.91
C ALA A 206 -38.92 15.84 -13.94
N ASN A 207 -37.71 15.98 -14.53
CA ASN A 207 -37.14 15.08 -15.55
C ASN A 207 -38.05 14.77 -16.75
N LYS A 208 -39.01 15.65 -17.08
CA LYS A 208 -39.91 15.46 -18.23
C LYS A 208 -39.17 15.77 -19.53
N ALA A 209 -38.92 14.74 -20.35
CA ALA A 209 -38.52 14.94 -21.74
C ALA A 209 -39.70 15.54 -22.53
N ASN A 210 -39.39 16.32 -23.58
CA ASN A 210 -40.41 16.74 -24.54
C ASN A 210 -40.95 15.55 -25.32
#